data_AF-A0A9P7BTG9-F1
#
_entry.id   AF-A0A9P7BTG9-F1
#
_cell.length_a   1.000
_cell.length_b   1.000
_cell.length_c   1.000
_cell.angle_alpha   90.00
_cell.angle_beta   90.00
_cell.angle_gamma   90.00
#
_symmetry.space_group_name_H-M   'P 1'
#
loop_
_entity.id
_entity.type
_entity.pdbx_description
1 polymer ?
#
loop_
_entity_poly.entity_id
_entity_poly.type
_entity_poly.pdbx_seq_one_letter_code
_entity_poly.pdbx_strand_id
1 'polypeptide(L)'
;MSDYFNIENDNTDRVLPYNYRPGTDLISKMVLTDNQGMNMLIKVLVPEVAEDHYVAISMEFINKNKCDVFYAPHDPLSAFPPVFIEVDEKFFVRAVHYINEHKADEELHPLQALGDFVCSQSLSMSTLDYGKNDEWVKLLYSIAHDNFKQLSGEENEKLRCLENGDKASIEKALSYVDDALGFLQRQKRKYCEAIETTPIEEAPPLVYLNKNRKLTSSVDLNDERNKTELYQFVQRFKSIESGRIN
;
A
#
# COMPACT_ATOMS: atom_id res chain seq x y z
N MET A 1 -10.12 4.74 27.34
CA MET A 1 -8.93 4.04 26.81
C MET A 1 -8.95 2.54 27.12
N SER A 2 -9.81 2.04 28.04
CA SER A 2 -9.85 0.62 28.46
C SER A 2 -10.64 -0.33 27.56
N ASP A 3 -11.49 0.17 26.64
CA ASP A 3 -12.53 -0.69 26.05
C ASP A 3 -12.08 -1.43 24.79
N TYR A 4 -10.86 -1.18 24.30
CA TYR A 4 -10.27 -1.89 23.15
C TYR A 4 -9.70 -3.28 23.49
N PHE A 5 -9.37 -3.54 24.76
CA PHE A 5 -8.55 -4.67 25.16
C PHE A 5 -9.35 -5.76 25.89
N ASN A 6 -10.38 -6.31 25.24
CA ASN A 6 -10.96 -7.59 25.64
C ASN A 6 -10.28 -8.74 24.87
N ILE A 7 -8.96 -8.83 24.98
CA ILE A 7 -8.16 -9.90 24.36
C ILE A 7 -8.04 -11.04 25.38
N GLU A 8 -9.13 -11.77 25.64
CA GLU A 8 -9.16 -12.87 26.63
C GLU A 8 -8.43 -14.16 26.17
N ASN A 9 -7.55 -14.10 25.18
CA ASN A 9 -6.72 -15.24 24.80
C ASN A 9 -5.32 -14.79 24.42
N ASP A 10 -4.39 -14.95 25.36
CA ASP A 10 -2.95 -14.84 25.18
C ASP A 10 -2.48 -15.95 24.23
N ASN A 11 -2.72 -15.76 22.93
CA ASN A 11 -2.42 -16.73 21.89
C ASN A 11 -1.24 -16.21 21.07
N THR A 12 -0.11 -16.04 21.76
CA THR A 12 1.19 -15.59 21.22
C THR A 12 1.77 -16.54 20.17
N ASP A 13 1.22 -17.75 20.06
CA ASP A 13 1.66 -18.82 19.16
C ASP A 13 0.99 -18.76 17.77
N ARG A 14 0.23 -17.69 17.48
CA ARG A 14 -0.35 -17.47 16.15
C ARG A 14 0.75 -17.12 15.15
N VAL A 15 0.98 -18.03 14.19
CA VAL A 15 1.97 -17.88 13.11
C VAL A 15 1.28 -17.46 11.81
N LEU A 16 1.74 -16.36 11.21
CA LEU A 16 1.31 -15.91 9.89
C LEU A 16 2.17 -16.57 8.78
N PRO A 17 1.58 -17.09 7.68
CA PRO A 17 2.38 -17.61 6.58
C PRO A 17 3.21 -16.53 5.89
N TYR A 18 4.26 -16.92 5.16
CA TYR A 18 5.25 -15.99 4.58
C TYR A 18 4.63 -14.84 3.76
N ASN A 19 3.62 -15.12 2.92
CA ASN A 19 2.99 -14.11 2.07
C ASN A 19 2.09 -13.13 2.85
N TYR A 20 1.76 -13.47 4.10
CA TYR A 20 0.89 -12.73 4.99
C TYR A 20 1.67 -12.20 6.20
N ARG A 21 2.98 -12.01 6.07
CA ARG A 21 3.77 -11.37 7.11
C ARG A 21 3.46 -9.87 7.18
N PRO A 22 3.50 -9.26 8.37
CA PRO A 22 3.53 -7.81 8.48
C PRO A 22 4.67 -7.22 7.64
N GLY A 23 4.42 -6.13 6.92
CA GLY A 23 5.40 -5.56 5.98
C GLY A 23 5.34 -6.11 4.56
N THR A 24 4.53 -7.15 4.30
CA THR A 24 4.02 -7.36 2.95
C THR A 24 2.88 -6.38 2.69
N ASP A 25 2.73 -5.96 1.42
CA ASP A 25 1.74 -4.98 0.99
C ASP A 25 0.31 -5.39 1.39
N LEU A 26 0.01 -6.69 1.32
CA LEU A 26 -1.34 -7.21 1.52
C LEU A 26 -1.81 -7.13 2.97
N ILE A 27 -1.07 -7.69 3.93
CA ILE A 27 -1.51 -7.72 5.34
C ILE A 27 -1.47 -6.34 5.97
N SER A 28 -0.46 -5.54 5.62
CA SER A 28 -0.38 -4.16 6.06
C SER A 28 -1.59 -3.37 5.58
N LYS A 29 -1.99 -3.52 4.31
CA LYS A 29 -3.22 -2.91 3.79
C LYS A 29 -4.47 -3.41 4.52
N MET A 30 -4.59 -4.72 4.75
CA MET A 30 -5.76 -5.26 5.45
C MET A 30 -5.92 -4.70 6.86
N VAL A 31 -4.83 -4.65 7.63
CA VAL A 31 -4.83 -4.05 8.97
C VAL A 31 -5.19 -2.56 8.92
N LEU A 32 -4.68 -1.83 7.92
CA LEU A 32 -5.00 -0.42 7.74
C LEU A 32 -6.44 -0.18 7.23
N THR A 33 -7.08 -1.16 6.61
CA THR A 33 -8.49 -1.07 6.17
C THR A 33 -9.49 -1.64 7.17
N ASP A 34 -9.01 -2.35 8.20
CA ASP A 34 -9.84 -2.87 9.27
C ASP A 34 -10.37 -1.72 10.15
N ASN A 35 -11.64 -1.80 10.57
CA ASN A 35 -12.28 -0.73 11.34
C ASN A 35 -11.58 -0.47 12.69
N GLN A 36 -11.10 -1.51 13.38
CA GLN A 36 -10.40 -1.34 14.64
C GLN A 36 -9.03 -0.69 14.43
N GLY A 37 -8.27 -1.17 13.43
CA GLY A 37 -6.97 -0.60 13.05
C GLY A 37 -7.08 0.86 12.60
N MET A 38 -8.10 1.17 11.81
CA MET A 38 -8.41 2.53 11.36
C MET A 38 -8.82 3.43 12.53
N ASN A 39 -9.76 3.00 13.38
CA ASN A 39 -10.21 3.80 14.53
C ASN A 39 -9.04 4.09 15.48
N MET A 40 -8.17 3.11 15.73
CA MET A 40 -6.93 3.29 16.49
C MET A 40 -6.07 4.42 15.89
N LEU A 41 -5.80 4.37 14.58
CA LEU A 41 -4.95 5.36 13.91
C LEU A 41 -5.58 6.76 13.90
N ILE A 42 -6.85 6.82 13.54
CA ILE A 42 -7.61 8.05 13.46
C ILE A 42 -7.72 8.71 14.84
N LYS A 43 -7.88 7.94 15.92
CA LYS A 43 -7.91 8.49 17.27
C LYS A 43 -6.60 9.15 17.69
N VAL A 44 -5.48 8.70 17.12
CA VAL A 44 -4.16 9.27 17.38
C VAL A 44 -3.91 10.51 16.54
N LEU A 45 -4.34 10.49 15.27
CA LEU A 45 -4.12 11.58 14.32
C LEU A 45 -5.12 12.74 14.48
N VAL A 46 -6.35 12.42 14.89
CA VAL A 46 -7.47 13.37 15.07
C VAL A 46 -8.20 13.05 16.38
N PRO A 47 -7.62 13.40 17.56
CA PRO A 47 -8.11 12.95 18.86
C PRO A 47 -9.57 13.31 19.17
N GLU A 48 -10.10 14.36 18.56
CA GLU A 48 -11.46 14.87 18.76
C GLU A 48 -12.53 14.02 18.07
N VAL A 49 -12.14 13.16 17.13
CA VAL A 49 -13.08 12.32 16.39
C VAL A 49 -13.56 11.15 17.26
N ALA A 50 -14.83 10.80 17.12
CA ALA A 50 -15.35 9.56 17.67
C ALA A 50 -15.05 8.37 16.74
N GLU A 51 -15.20 7.16 17.26
CA GLU A 51 -15.03 5.93 16.48
C GLU A 51 -16.02 5.87 15.30
N ASP A 52 -15.64 5.13 14.26
CA ASP A 52 -16.45 4.87 13.05
C ASP A 52 -16.85 6.12 12.24
N HIS A 53 -16.18 7.25 12.49
CA HIS A 53 -16.40 8.49 11.74
C HIS A 53 -15.59 8.58 10.45
N TYR A 54 -14.70 7.63 10.21
CA TYR A 54 -13.92 7.54 9.00
C TYR A 54 -14.22 6.23 8.27
N VAL A 55 -13.94 6.23 6.96
CA VAL A 55 -13.99 5.05 6.11
C VAL A 55 -12.71 4.96 5.29
N ALA A 56 -12.17 3.75 5.14
CA ALA A 56 -11.09 3.50 4.21
C ALA A 56 -11.62 3.46 2.78
N ILE A 57 -11.03 4.29 1.91
CA ILE A 57 -11.35 4.33 0.48
C ILE A 57 -10.15 3.82 -0.29
N SER A 58 -10.39 2.81 -1.12
CA SER A 58 -9.42 2.38 -2.13
C SER A 58 -9.25 3.48 -3.18
N MET A 59 -8.10 4.13 -3.22
CA MET A 59 -7.78 5.10 -4.26
C MET A 59 -6.61 4.64 -5.14
N GLU A 60 -6.91 4.44 -6.43
CA GLU A 60 -5.91 4.61 -7.48
C GLU A 60 -6.01 6.05 -7.96
N PHE A 61 -4.99 6.88 -7.71
CA PHE A 61 -5.00 8.25 -8.21
C PHE A 61 -4.85 8.28 -9.74
N ILE A 62 -5.41 9.31 -10.37
CA ILE A 62 -5.37 9.52 -11.83
C ILE A 62 -3.92 9.53 -12.36
N ASN A 63 -2.96 9.96 -11.55
CA ASN A 63 -1.53 10.01 -11.88
C ASN A 63 -0.80 8.65 -11.76
N LYS A 64 -1.52 7.56 -11.50
CA LYS A 64 -0.97 6.21 -11.23
C LYS A 64 -0.10 6.10 -9.97
N ASN A 65 0.04 7.17 -9.18
CA ASN A 65 0.55 7.01 -7.83
C ASN A 65 -0.54 6.33 -6.99
N LYS A 66 -0.14 5.41 -6.13
CA LYS A 66 -1.05 4.73 -5.21
C LYS A 66 -0.67 5.15 -3.81
N CYS A 67 -1.61 5.76 -3.09
CA CYS A 67 -1.51 5.83 -1.64
C CYS A 67 -1.92 4.46 -1.12
N ASP A 68 -1.29 3.98 -0.06
CA ASP A 68 -1.61 2.66 0.46
C ASP A 68 -3.02 2.65 1.03
N VAL A 69 -3.38 3.66 1.84
CA VAL A 69 -4.73 3.85 2.36
C VAL A 69 -5.13 5.32 2.44
N PHE A 70 -6.36 5.64 2.06
CA PHE A 70 -6.98 6.94 2.25
C PHE A 70 -8.18 6.83 3.18
N TYR A 71 -8.20 7.63 4.25
CA TYR A 71 -9.35 7.73 5.15
C TYR A 71 -10.11 9.02 4.86
N ALA A 72 -11.41 8.88 4.60
CA ALA A 72 -12.33 10.00 4.49
C ALA A 72 -13.30 10.01 5.66
N PRO A 73 -13.73 11.18 6.15
CA PRO A 73 -14.87 11.26 7.03
C PRO A 73 -16.10 10.61 6.37
N HIS A 74 -16.83 9.81 7.13
CA HIS A 74 -18.07 9.17 6.67
C HIS A 74 -19.13 10.22 6.35
N ASP A 75 -19.23 11.28 7.14
CA ASP A 75 -20.07 12.44 6.84
C ASP A 75 -19.28 13.46 5.99
N PRO A 76 -19.65 13.68 4.71
CA PRO A 76 -18.98 14.66 3.86
C PRO A 76 -19.16 16.11 4.34
N LEU A 77 -20.11 16.38 5.25
CA LEU A 77 -20.30 17.68 5.88
C LEU A 77 -19.48 17.85 7.17
N SER A 78 -18.77 16.80 7.58
CA SER A 78 -17.88 16.86 8.73
C SER A 78 -16.76 17.87 8.51
N ALA A 79 -16.36 18.55 9.60
CA ALA A 79 -15.20 19.43 9.62
C ALA A 79 -13.87 18.67 9.74
N PHE A 80 -13.91 17.33 9.91
CA PHE A 80 -12.70 16.53 10.05
C PHE A 80 -11.92 16.43 8.73
N PRO A 81 -10.58 16.53 8.75
CA PRO A 81 -9.78 16.49 7.54
C PRO A 81 -9.68 15.06 6.98
N PRO A 82 -9.58 14.87 5.65
CA PRO A 82 -9.19 13.57 5.11
C PRO A 82 -7.75 13.22 5.51
N VAL A 83 -7.45 11.94 5.69
CA VAL A 83 -6.14 11.44 6.12
C VAL A 83 -5.56 10.52 5.05
N PHE A 84 -4.31 10.79 4.66
CA PHE A 84 -3.56 9.96 3.71
C PHE A 84 -2.51 9.17 4.47
N ILE A 85 -2.47 7.85 4.27
CA ILE A 85 -1.43 6.98 4.82
C ILE A 85 -0.63 6.39 3.66
N GLU A 86 0.59 6.88 3.54
CA GLU A 86 1.59 6.36 2.64
C GLU A 86 2.62 5.60 3.47
N VAL A 87 2.74 4.32 3.19
CA VAL A 87 3.64 3.40 3.87
C VAL A 87 4.91 3.30 3.03
N ASP A 88 5.74 4.35 3.08
CA ASP A 88 7.01 4.42 2.34
C ASP A 88 8.24 4.15 3.21
N GLU A 89 9.39 3.86 2.57
CA GLU A 89 10.69 3.65 3.22
C GLU A 89 11.05 4.76 4.22
N LYS A 90 10.62 6.01 3.95
CA LYS A 90 10.90 7.15 4.83
C LYS A 90 9.99 7.19 6.05
N PHE A 91 8.72 6.83 5.90
CA PHE A 91 7.80 6.62 7.02
C PHE A 91 8.38 5.58 7.96
N PHE A 92 8.91 4.48 7.40
CA PHE A 92 9.59 3.45 8.16
C PHE A 92 10.84 3.95 8.89
N VAL A 93 11.73 4.70 8.22
CA VAL A 93 12.92 5.29 8.87
C VAL A 93 12.52 6.23 10.00
N ARG A 94 11.47 7.04 9.83
CA ARG A 94 10.98 7.97 10.87
C ARG A 94 10.37 7.22 12.04
N ALA A 95 9.56 6.19 11.79
CA ALA A 95 8.97 5.37 12.85
C ALA A 95 10.06 4.67 13.66
N VAL A 96 11.04 4.04 12.99
CA VAL A 96 12.18 3.37 13.64
C VAL A 96 13.05 4.37 14.43
N HIS A 97 13.33 5.55 13.89
CA HIS A 97 14.06 6.59 14.62
C HIS A 97 13.32 7.04 15.87
N TYR A 98 12.02 7.30 15.73
CA TYR A 98 11.15 7.71 16.84
C TYR A 98 11.05 6.62 17.92
N ILE A 99 10.92 5.35 17.52
CA ILE A 99 10.99 4.19 18.43
C ILE A 99 12.33 4.18 19.17
N ASN A 100 13.45 4.27 18.45
CA ASN A 100 14.79 4.23 19.03
C ASN A 100 15.06 5.38 20.03
N GLU A 101 14.51 6.57 19.79
CA GLU A 101 14.65 7.73 20.68
C GLU A 101 13.78 7.64 21.94
N HIS A 102 12.69 6.85 21.91
CA HIS A 102 11.71 6.77 23.01
C HIS A 102 11.61 5.37 23.62
N LYS A 103 12.65 4.53 23.49
CA LYS A 103 12.73 3.15 24.04
C LYS A 103 12.57 3.01 25.57
N ALA A 104 12.33 4.09 26.29
CA ALA A 104 12.32 4.11 27.75
C ALA A 104 10.94 3.82 28.37
N ASP A 105 9.85 3.89 27.59
CA ASP A 105 8.51 3.65 28.10
C ASP A 105 8.08 2.18 27.93
N GLU A 106 7.39 1.64 28.94
CA GLU A 106 6.91 0.24 28.94
C GLU A 106 5.78 -0.02 27.92
N GLU A 107 5.10 1.03 27.47
CA GLU A 107 3.97 0.96 26.53
C GLU A 107 4.28 1.79 25.28
N LEU A 108 4.10 1.18 24.10
CA LEU A 108 4.36 1.83 22.83
C LEU A 108 3.29 2.85 22.50
N HIS A 109 3.71 3.97 21.92
CA HIS A 109 2.76 4.84 21.24
C HIS A 109 2.12 4.07 20.06
N PRO A 110 0.82 4.22 19.76
CA PRO A 110 0.18 3.40 18.73
C PRO A 110 0.81 3.52 17.33
N LEU A 111 1.35 4.69 16.97
CA LEU A 111 2.11 4.85 15.72
C LEU A 111 3.45 4.11 15.74
N GLN A 112 4.07 3.99 16.92
CA GLN A 112 5.28 3.18 17.09
C GLN A 112 4.94 1.69 16.99
N ALA A 113 3.88 1.23 17.66
CA ALA A 113 3.40 -0.14 17.55
C ALA A 113 3.03 -0.52 16.11
N LEU A 114 2.36 0.38 15.37
CA LEU A 114 2.09 0.19 13.95
C LEU A 114 3.37 0.13 13.12
N GLY A 115 4.29 1.07 13.36
CA GLY A 115 5.58 1.08 12.68
C GLY A 115 6.37 -0.22 12.89
N ASP A 116 6.43 -0.68 14.13
CA ASP A 116 7.09 -1.93 14.51
C ASP A 116 6.39 -3.14 13.90
N PHE A 117 5.05 -3.21 13.98
CA PHE A 117 4.24 -4.24 13.33
C PHE A 117 4.57 -4.33 11.84
N VAL A 118 4.40 -3.24 11.09
CA VAL A 118 4.62 -3.23 9.63
C VAL A 118 6.09 -3.48 9.27
N CYS A 119 7.06 -3.08 10.10
CA CYS A 119 8.49 -3.31 9.81
C CYS A 119 8.99 -4.70 10.19
N SER A 120 8.38 -5.35 11.19
CA SER A 120 8.99 -6.51 11.86
C SER A 120 9.25 -7.69 10.94
N GLN A 121 8.46 -7.85 9.86
CA GLN A 121 8.42 -9.05 9.00
C GLN A 121 8.38 -10.36 9.80
N SER A 122 7.93 -10.28 11.05
CA SER A 122 8.02 -11.35 12.01
C SER A 122 6.87 -12.31 11.80
N LEU A 123 7.16 -13.60 12.01
CA LEU A 123 6.20 -14.67 11.77
C LEU A 123 5.14 -14.76 12.86
N SER A 124 5.52 -14.39 14.07
CA SER A 124 4.66 -14.39 15.24
C SER A 124 5.07 -13.26 16.17
N MET A 125 4.14 -12.90 17.04
CA MET A 125 4.40 -11.93 18.10
C MET A 125 5.51 -12.41 19.06
N SER A 126 5.61 -13.72 19.28
CA SER A 126 6.64 -14.32 20.14
C SER A 126 8.06 -14.17 19.59
N THR A 127 8.23 -13.91 18.28
CA THR A 127 9.53 -13.67 17.65
C THR A 127 9.87 -12.19 17.52
N LEU A 128 9.07 -11.29 18.10
CA LEU A 128 9.39 -9.86 18.14
C LEU A 128 10.42 -9.56 19.24
N ASP A 129 11.49 -8.88 18.85
CA ASP A 129 12.51 -8.38 19.78
C ASP A 129 11.97 -7.27 20.69
N TYR A 130 10.96 -6.52 20.21
CA TYR A 130 10.32 -5.41 20.90
C TYR A 130 8.79 -5.48 20.78
N GLY A 131 8.05 -4.82 21.68
CA GLY A 131 6.58 -4.73 21.57
C GLY A 131 5.81 -6.04 21.79
N LYS A 132 6.46 -7.19 22.04
CA LYS A 132 5.76 -8.48 22.27
C LYS A 132 4.73 -8.46 23.42
N ASN A 133 4.96 -7.60 24.40
CA ASN A 133 4.08 -7.42 25.56
C ASN A 133 3.16 -6.20 25.40
N ASP A 134 3.36 -5.41 24.34
CA ASP A 134 2.61 -4.19 24.09
C ASP A 134 1.20 -4.51 23.59
N GLU A 135 0.21 -3.82 24.16
CA GLU A 135 -1.20 -4.08 23.88
C GLU A 135 -1.60 -3.68 22.45
N TRP A 136 -1.00 -2.63 21.89
CA TRP A 136 -1.26 -2.22 20.51
C TRP A 136 -0.67 -3.21 19.51
N VAL A 137 0.55 -3.70 19.76
CA VAL A 137 1.17 -4.74 18.92
C VAL A 137 0.33 -6.02 18.96
N LYS A 138 -0.16 -6.44 20.15
CA LYS A 138 -1.08 -7.58 20.27
C LYS A 138 -2.36 -7.39 19.46
N LEU A 139 -2.98 -6.22 19.55
CA LEU A 139 -4.19 -5.88 18.79
C LEU A 139 -3.93 -6.00 17.28
N LEU A 140 -2.84 -5.41 16.78
CA LEU A 140 -2.49 -5.45 15.36
C LEU A 140 -2.25 -6.88 14.84
N TYR A 141 -1.56 -7.71 15.61
CA TYR A 141 -1.38 -9.13 15.28
C TYR A 141 -2.71 -9.91 15.33
N SER A 142 -3.62 -9.58 16.24
CA SER A 142 -4.94 -10.20 16.29
C SER A 142 -5.75 -9.86 15.03
N ILE A 143 -5.82 -8.58 14.67
CA ILE A 143 -6.49 -8.11 13.44
C ILE A 143 -5.91 -8.81 12.22
N ALA A 144 -4.58 -8.85 12.09
CA ALA A 144 -3.90 -9.50 10.97
C ALA A 144 -4.23 -10.99 10.86
N HIS A 145 -4.27 -11.68 12.00
CA HIS A 145 -4.57 -13.10 12.06
C HIS A 145 -6.06 -13.40 11.76
N ASP A 146 -6.98 -12.59 12.24
CA ASP A 146 -8.41 -12.78 11.99
C ASP A 146 -8.74 -12.50 10.51
N ASN A 147 -8.13 -11.47 9.93
CA ASN A 147 -8.13 -11.21 8.49
C ASN A 147 -7.58 -12.37 7.68
N PHE A 148 -6.45 -12.95 8.11
CA PHE A 148 -5.87 -14.13 7.46
C PHE A 148 -6.82 -15.34 7.50
N LYS A 149 -7.43 -15.61 8.67
CA LYS A 149 -8.40 -16.70 8.81
C LYS A 149 -9.57 -16.55 7.86
N GLN A 150 -10.13 -15.34 7.76
CA GLN A 150 -11.22 -15.06 6.83
C GLN A 150 -10.81 -15.36 5.38
N LEU A 151 -9.67 -14.82 4.92
CA LEU A 151 -9.16 -15.09 3.57
C LEU A 151 -8.95 -16.57 3.29
N SER A 152 -8.31 -17.28 4.23
CA SER A 152 -8.07 -18.71 4.09
C SER A 152 -9.38 -19.51 4.03
N GLY A 153 -10.42 -19.08 4.76
CA GLY A 153 -11.76 -19.67 4.70
C GLY A 153 -12.39 -19.51 3.32
N GLU A 154 -12.36 -18.30 2.78
CA GLU A 154 -12.89 -17.99 1.44
C GLU A 154 -12.15 -18.74 0.32
N GLU A 155 -10.82 -18.85 0.41
CA GLU A 155 -10.01 -19.61 -0.56
C GLU A 155 -10.32 -21.11 -0.50
N ASN A 156 -10.43 -21.68 0.70
CA ASN A 156 -10.78 -23.08 0.87
C ASN A 156 -12.21 -23.38 0.41
N GLU A 157 -13.16 -22.46 0.62
CA GLU A 157 -14.52 -22.59 0.08
C GLU A 157 -14.51 -22.57 -1.45
N LYS A 158 -13.78 -21.63 -2.07
CA LYS A 158 -13.59 -21.58 -3.53
C LYS A 158 -12.97 -22.87 -4.06
N LEU A 159 -11.95 -23.41 -3.40
CA LEU A 159 -11.33 -24.69 -3.75
C LEU A 159 -12.32 -25.86 -3.63
N ARG A 160 -13.10 -25.93 -2.55
CA ARG A 160 -14.13 -26.98 -2.39
C ARG A 160 -15.24 -26.89 -3.44
N CYS A 161 -15.64 -25.68 -3.85
CA CYS A 161 -16.59 -25.51 -4.96
C CYS A 161 -16.02 -26.06 -6.28
N LEU A 162 -14.73 -25.87 -6.52
CA LEU A 162 -14.05 -26.43 -7.70
C LEU A 162 -13.93 -27.96 -7.61
N GLU A 163 -13.58 -28.51 -6.45
CA GLU A 163 -13.42 -29.96 -6.23
C GLU A 163 -14.74 -30.72 -6.24
N ASN A 164 -15.83 -30.14 -5.73
CA ASN A 164 -17.13 -30.80 -5.62
C ASN A 164 -17.95 -30.80 -6.92
N GLY A 165 -17.43 -30.21 -8.01
CA GLY A 165 -17.83 -30.55 -9.38
C GLY A 165 -19.33 -30.49 -9.71
N ASP A 166 -20.11 -29.67 -9.01
CA ASP A 166 -21.46 -29.32 -9.43
C ASP A 166 -21.34 -28.39 -10.65
N LYS A 167 -22.11 -28.67 -11.70
CA LYS A 167 -22.21 -27.83 -12.90
C LYS A 167 -22.39 -26.33 -12.56
N ALA A 168 -23.15 -26.00 -11.52
CA ALA A 168 -23.34 -24.63 -11.03
C ALA A 168 -22.04 -24.01 -10.48
N SER A 169 -21.18 -24.80 -9.83
CA SER A 169 -19.88 -24.32 -9.35
C SER A 169 -18.90 -24.09 -10.49
N ILE A 170 -18.95 -24.92 -11.54
CA ILE A 170 -18.17 -24.73 -12.77
C ILE A 170 -18.64 -23.48 -13.51
N GLU A 171 -19.96 -23.29 -13.67
CA GLU A 171 -20.53 -22.09 -14.30
C GLU A 171 -20.16 -20.80 -13.52
N LYS A 172 -20.19 -20.85 -12.19
CA LYS A 172 -19.77 -19.72 -11.34
C LYS A 172 -18.27 -19.43 -11.47
N ALA A 173 -17.43 -20.46 -11.53
CA ALA A 173 -15.99 -20.29 -11.76
C ALA A 173 -15.68 -19.67 -13.14
N LEU A 174 -16.39 -20.13 -14.19
CA LEU A 174 -16.27 -19.55 -15.53
C LEU A 174 -16.72 -18.08 -15.56
N SER A 175 -17.80 -17.73 -14.85
CA SER A 175 -18.22 -16.33 -14.68
C SER A 175 -17.12 -15.44 -14.10
N TYR A 176 -16.38 -15.91 -13.09
CA TYR A 176 -15.28 -15.14 -12.52
C TYR A 176 -14.12 -14.95 -13.51
N VAL A 177 -13.83 -15.95 -14.34
CA VAL A 177 -12.82 -15.83 -15.41
C VAL A 177 -13.26 -14.81 -16.46
N ASP A 178 -14.53 -14.83 -16.85
CA ASP A 178 -15.09 -13.88 -17.82
C ASP A 178 -15.08 -12.44 -17.28
N ASP A 179 -15.45 -12.24 -16.01
CA ASP A 179 -15.40 -10.93 -15.35
C ASP A 179 -13.97 -10.37 -15.30
N ALA A 180 -13.00 -11.21 -14.93
CA ALA A 180 -11.59 -10.85 -14.90
C ALA A 180 -11.07 -10.49 -16.30
N LEU A 181 -11.43 -11.27 -17.32
CA LEU A 181 -11.05 -10.99 -18.71
C LEU A 181 -11.67 -9.67 -19.19
N GLY A 182 -12.94 -9.43 -18.88
CA GLY A 182 -13.64 -8.18 -19.21
C GLY A 182 -13.03 -6.96 -18.52
N PHE A 183 -12.61 -7.11 -17.24
CA PHE A 183 -11.85 -6.09 -16.55
C PHE A 183 -10.53 -5.77 -17.27
N LEU A 184 -9.73 -6.78 -17.61
CA LEU A 184 -8.45 -6.60 -18.31
C LEU A 184 -8.61 -5.94 -19.68
N GLN A 185 -9.65 -6.30 -20.44
CA GLN A 185 -9.96 -5.67 -21.71
C GLN A 185 -10.33 -4.19 -21.56
N ARG A 186 -11.12 -3.84 -20.53
CA ARG A 186 -11.44 -2.44 -20.21
C ARG A 186 -10.18 -1.65 -19.87
N GLN A 187 -9.27 -2.23 -19.09
CA GLN A 187 -7.98 -1.59 -18.77
C GLN A 187 -7.12 -1.39 -20.02
N LYS A 188 -7.03 -2.40 -20.88
CA LYS A 188 -6.32 -2.30 -22.17
C LYS A 188 -6.89 -1.17 -23.04
N ARG A 189 -8.22 -1.05 -23.13
CA ARG A 189 -8.87 0.02 -23.89
C ARG A 189 -8.53 1.41 -23.34
N LYS A 190 -8.67 1.60 -22.02
CA LYS A 190 -8.31 2.87 -21.36
C LYS A 190 -6.86 3.24 -21.62
N TYR A 191 -5.96 2.26 -21.59
CA TYR A 191 -4.54 2.49 -21.89
C TYR A 191 -4.31 2.92 -23.35
N CYS A 192 -4.96 2.27 -24.32
CA CYS A 192 -4.89 2.67 -25.72
C CYS A 192 -5.49 4.06 -25.98
N GLU A 193 -6.66 4.35 -25.42
CA GLU A 193 -7.30 5.68 -25.53
C GLU A 193 -6.41 6.78 -24.91
N ALA A 194 -5.78 6.51 -23.76
CA ALA A 194 -4.84 7.44 -23.15
C ALA A 194 -3.62 7.69 -24.06
N ILE A 195 -3.10 6.67 -24.75
CA ILE A 195 -2.00 6.85 -25.72
C ILE A 195 -2.44 7.69 -26.92
N GLU A 196 -3.66 7.52 -27.42
CA GLU A 196 -4.17 8.26 -28.57
C GLU A 196 -4.51 9.73 -28.24
N THR A 197 -5.05 9.97 -27.04
CA THR A 197 -5.53 11.30 -26.63
C THR A 197 -4.47 12.16 -25.97
N THR A 198 -3.41 11.54 -25.44
CA THR A 198 -2.25 12.26 -24.91
C THR A 198 -1.13 12.14 -25.92
N PRO A 199 -0.86 13.15 -26.76
CA PRO A 199 0.28 13.12 -27.66
C PRO A 199 1.54 12.97 -26.80
N ILE A 200 2.11 11.76 -26.81
CA ILE A 200 3.44 11.52 -26.28
C ILE A 200 4.35 12.23 -27.27
N GLU A 201 4.86 13.42 -26.90
CA GLU A 201 5.98 14.01 -27.65
C GLU A 201 7.02 12.90 -27.82
N GLU A 202 7.39 12.58 -29.06
CA GLU A 202 8.37 11.54 -29.33
C GLU A 202 9.56 11.75 -28.39
N ALA A 203 9.73 10.85 -27.43
CA ALA A 203 10.85 10.91 -26.53
C ALA A 203 12.09 10.95 -27.41
N PRO A 204 12.98 11.96 -27.25
CA PRO A 204 14.13 12.14 -28.12
C PRO A 204 14.86 10.80 -28.21
N PRO A 205 15.36 10.44 -29.39
CA PRO A 205 15.92 9.12 -29.64
C PRO A 205 16.88 8.76 -28.50
N LEU A 206 16.72 7.55 -27.95
CA LEU A 206 17.41 7.01 -26.77
C LEU A 206 18.92 6.79 -27.00
N VAL A 207 19.57 7.64 -27.81
CA VAL A 207 21.01 7.66 -28.08
C VAL A 207 21.80 7.77 -26.77
N TYR A 208 21.22 8.40 -25.75
CA TYR A 208 21.87 8.66 -24.45
C TYR A 208 21.77 7.52 -23.42
N LEU A 209 20.85 6.56 -23.59
CA LEU A 209 20.59 5.51 -22.59
C LEU A 209 21.24 4.15 -22.92
N ASN A 210 21.84 4.01 -24.11
CA ASN A 210 22.36 2.73 -24.58
C ASN A 210 23.85 2.54 -24.25
N LYS A 211 24.19 2.40 -22.95
CA LYS A 211 25.58 2.12 -22.52
C LYS A 211 26.10 0.71 -22.91
N ASN A 212 25.21 -0.22 -23.29
CA ASN A 212 25.56 -1.64 -23.46
C ASN A 212 25.42 -2.21 -24.88
N ARG A 213 25.08 -1.40 -25.90
CA ARG A 213 25.24 -1.84 -27.29
C ARG A 213 26.66 -1.51 -27.76
N LYS A 214 27.40 -2.53 -28.21
CA LYS A 214 28.64 -2.35 -28.98
C LYS A 214 28.35 -1.41 -30.16
N LEU A 215 28.69 -0.13 -30.00
CA LEU A 215 28.61 0.87 -31.06
C LEU A 215 29.74 0.61 -32.06
N THR A 216 29.38 0.30 -33.30
CA THR A 216 30.29 0.26 -34.45
C THR A 216 30.46 1.63 -35.13
N SER A 217 29.96 2.71 -34.52
CA SER A 217 30.31 4.09 -34.90
C SER A 217 30.44 4.94 -33.65
N SER A 218 31.55 5.65 -33.51
CA SER A 218 31.83 6.53 -32.38
C SER A 218 30.90 7.75 -32.43
N VAL A 219 29.78 7.69 -31.72
CA VAL A 219 28.99 8.89 -31.39
C VAL A 219 29.78 9.63 -30.32
N ASP A 220 30.32 10.80 -30.69
CA ASP A 220 31.06 11.65 -29.77
C ASP A 220 30.10 12.23 -28.73
N LEU A 221 30.17 11.71 -27.50
CA LEU A 221 29.34 12.14 -26.37
C LEU A 221 29.63 13.60 -25.94
N ASN A 222 30.69 14.21 -26.50
CA ASN A 222 30.99 15.63 -26.33
C ASN A 222 30.43 16.54 -27.43
N ASP A 223 29.65 16.01 -28.37
CA ASP A 223 28.98 16.85 -29.36
C ASP A 223 28.01 17.82 -28.64
N GLU A 224 28.39 19.10 -28.62
CA GLU A 224 27.62 20.18 -28.02
C GLU A 224 26.22 20.29 -28.62
N ARG A 225 26.02 19.80 -29.85
CA ARG A 225 24.70 19.73 -30.48
C ARG A 225 23.76 18.80 -29.70
N ASN A 226 24.25 17.64 -29.32
CA ASN A 226 23.50 16.62 -28.57
C ASN A 226 23.15 17.10 -27.16
N LYS A 227 24.09 17.77 -26.48
CA LYS A 227 23.82 18.39 -25.17
C LYS A 227 22.78 19.51 -25.26
N THR A 228 22.84 20.31 -26.32
CA THR A 228 21.90 21.41 -26.55
C THR A 228 20.49 20.88 -26.80
N GLU A 229 20.34 19.83 -27.61
CA GLU A 229 19.04 19.20 -27.86
C GLU A 229 18.44 18.61 -26.57
N LEU A 230 19.25 17.93 -25.75
CA LEU A 230 18.80 17.39 -24.46
C LEU A 230 18.38 18.52 -23.50
N TYR A 231 19.16 19.61 -23.43
CA TYR A 231 18.84 20.74 -22.57
C TYR A 231 17.54 21.43 -23.02
N GLN A 232 17.36 21.64 -24.32
CA GLN A 232 16.12 22.20 -24.87
C GLN A 232 14.91 21.30 -24.61
N PHE A 233 15.08 19.98 -24.69
CA PHE A 233 14.03 19.02 -24.35
C PHE A 233 13.62 19.12 -22.87
N VAL A 234 14.58 19.09 -21.94
CA VAL A 234 14.31 19.20 -20.50
C VAL A 234 13.62 20.52 -20.13
N GLN A 235 13.96 21.62 -20.82
CA GLN A 235 13.34 22.92 -20.57
C GLN A 235 11.86 22.98 -20.96
N ARG A 236 11.37 22.11 -21.87
CA ARG A 236 9.94 22.06 -22.25
C ARG A 236 9.04 21.56 -21.12
N PHE A 237 9.59 20.79 -20.19
CA PHE A 237 8.85 20.24 -19.05
C PHE A 237 8.91 21.14 -17.81
N LYS A 238 9.64 22.26 -17.86
CA LYS A 238 9.63 23.22 -16.76
C LYS A 238 8.34 24.04 -16.77
N SER A 239 7.61 23.98 -15.66
CA SER A 239 6.49 24.87 -15.38
C SER A 239 6.94 26.32 -15.45
N ILE A 240 6.24 27.12 -16.26
CA ILE A 240 6.51 28.55 -16.42
C ILE A 240 6.31 29.31 -15.09
N GLU A 241 5.36 28.87 -14.28
CA GLU A 241 5.02 29.52 -13.01
C GLU A 241 5.96 29.14 -11.87
N SER A 242 6.41 27.88 -11.81
CA SER A 242 7.21 27.39 -10.66
C SER A 242 8.68 27.17 -10.96
N GLY A 243 9.08 27.15 -12.24
CA GLY A 243 10.43 26.79 -12.68
C GLY A 243 10.83 25.34 -12.41
N ARG A 244 9.94 24.53 -11.83
CA ARG A 244 10.15 23.10 -11.54
C ARG A 244 9.77 22.28 -12.77
N ILE A 245 10.51 21.18 -12.98
CA ILE A 245 10.18 20.19 -14.01
C ILE A 245 8.93 19.44 -13.51
N ASN A 246 7.84 19.50 -14.27
CA ASN A 246 6.57 18.83 -13.98
C ASN A 246 6.64 17.32 -14.28
#